data_AF-A0A519KP04-F1
#
_entry.id   AF-A0A519KP04-F1
#
_cell.length_a   1.000
_cell.length_b   1.000
_cell.length_c   1.000
_cell.angle_alpha   90.00
_cell.angle_beta   90.00
_cell.angle_gamma   90.00
#
_symmetry.space_group_name_H-M   'P 1'
#
loop_
_entity.id
_entity.type
_entity.pdbx_description
1 polymer ?
#
loop_
_entity_poly.entity_id
_entity_poly.type
_entity_poly.pdbx_seq_one_letter_code
_entity_poly.pdbx_strand_id
1 'polypeptide(L)'
;MPKTNIDHAWSIWTQPSAPDDCDDTLRARAEAQILDQKPETPKQAAMMLEVLQDNLRAGSRTDDRDLRALARLTAFMQSLDRAGPAVN
;
A
#
# COMPACT_ATOMS: atom_id res chain seq x y z
N MET A 1 14.28 7.94 -13.12
CA MET A 1 13.15 8.20 -12.21
C MET A 1 13.58 7.79 -10.81
N PRO A 2 13.49 8.64 -9.78
CA PRO A 2 13.81 8.20 -8.44
C PRO A 2 12.85 7.08 -8.06
N LYS A 3 13.37 5.91 -7.65
CA LYS A 3 12.55 4.85 -7.06
C LYS A 3 11.80 5.49 -5.90
N THR A 4 10.48 5.54 -6.00
CA THR A 4 9.66 6.12 -4.94
C THR A 4 9.84 5.27 -3.68
N ASN A 5 9.67 5.87 -2.50
CA ASN A 5 9.84 5.15 -1.23
C ASN A 5 8.93 3.90 -1.17
N ILE A 6 7.77 3.94 -1.83
CA ILE A 6 6.85 2.80 -1.97
C ILE A 6 7.38 1.67 -2.85
N ASP A 7 8.15 1.93 -3.91
CA ASP A 7 8.71 0.86 -4.76
C ASP A 7 9.74 0.02 -3.99
N HIS A 8 10.50 0.65 -3.09
CA HIS A 8 11.44 -0.05 -2.23
C HIS A 8 10.70 -0.86 -1.15
N ALA A 9 9.72 -0.24 -0.48
CA ALA A 9 8.88 -0.95 0.48
C ALA A 9 8.16 -2.15 -0.16
N TRP A 10 7.65 -1.98 -1.38
CA TRP A 10 7.02 -3.05 -2.15
C TRP A 10 7.98 -4.21 -2.46
N SER A 11 9.23 -3.89 -2.79
CA SER A 11 10.25 -4.92 -3.00
C SER A 11 10.54 -5.73 -1.74
N ILE A 12 10.45 -5.13 -0.55
CA ILE A 12 10.63 -5.84 0.72
C ILE A 12 9.38 -6.68 1.03
N TRP A 13 8.19 -6.13 0.79
CA TRP A 13 6.91 -6.83 1.03
C TRP A 13 6.76 -8.11 0.21
N THR A 14 7.20 -8.07 -1.06
CA THR A 14 7.04 -9.18 -2.02
C THR A 14 8.19 -10.19 -1.99
N GLN A 15 9.23 -9.94 -1.20
CA GLN A 15 10.32 -10.89 -1.04
C GLN A 15 9.83 -12.14 -0.28
N PRO A 16 10.24 -13.35 -0.72
CA PRO A 16 9.94 -14.56 0.01
C PRO A 16 10.59 -14.49 1.40
N SER A 17 9.78 -14.58 2.44
CA SER A 17 10.24 -14.53 3.83
C SER A 17 11.11 -15.76 4.13
N ALA A 18 12.35 -15.54 4.58
CA ALA A 18 13.11 -16.56 5.27
C ALA A 18 12.54 -16.72 6.70
N PRO A 19 12.69 -17.88 7.35
CA PRO A 19 12.09 -18.13 8.67
C PRO A 19 12.80 -17.40 9.83
N ASP A 20 13.41 -16.24 9.58
CA ASP A 20 14.20 -15.49 10.56
C ASP A 20 13.42 -14.27 11.07
N ASP A 21 13.43 -14.02 12.39
CA ASP A 21 12.64 -12.96 13.06
C ASP A 21 12.95 -11.54 12.53
N CYS A 22 14.10 -11.36 11.88
CA CYS A 22 14.49 -10.11 11.24
C CYS A 22 13.58 -9.74 10.06
N ASP A 23 13.04 -10.73 9.34
CA ASP A 23 12.20 -10.50 8.17
C ASP A 23 10.81 -9.97 8.55
N ASP A 24 10.26 -10.39 9.70
CA ASP A 24 8.96 -9.90 10.18
C ASP A 24 8.99 -8.42 10.55
N THR A 25 10.09 -7.97 11.16
CA THR A 25 10.27 -6.54 11.49
C THR A 25 10.44 -5.69 10.23
N LEU A 26 11.16 -6.20 9.22
CA LEU A 26 11.32 -5.53 7.93
C LEU A 26 10.01 -5.49 7.15
N ARG A 27 9.23 -6.58 7.17
CA ARG A 27 7.90 -6.64 6.55
C ARG A 27 6.91 -5.70 7.22
N ALA A 28 6.85 -5.65 8.55
CA ALA A 28 6.00 -4.69 9.27
C ALA A 28 6.37 -3.23 8.96
N ARG A 29 7.67 -2.93 8.78
CA ARG A 29 8.12 -1.60 8.36
C ARG A 29 7.72 -1.29 6.91
N ALA A 30 7.86 -2.25 6.01
CA ALA A 30 7.46 -2.12 4.61
C ALA A 30 5.94 -1.91 4.49
N GLU A 31 5.15 -2.68 5.23
CA GLU A 31 3.70 -2.53 5.35
C GLU A 31 3.34 -1.10 5.76
N ALA A 32 3.91 -0.60 6.85
CA ALA A 32 3.68 0.77 7.31
C ALA A 32 4.04 1.81 6.23
N GLN A 33 5.18 1.64 5.55
CA GLN A 33 5.60 2.55 4.48
C GLN A 33 4.66 2.53 3.27
N ILE A 34 4.06 1.40 2.93
CA ILE A 34 3.10 1.28 1.82
C ILE A 34 1.77 1.92 2.25
N LEU A 35 1.25 1.59 3.42
CA LEU A 35 -0.08 2.02 3.88
C LEU A 35 -0.11 3.51 4.30
N ASP A 36 1.00 4.07 4.79
CA ASP A 36 1.07 5.48 5.18
C ASP A 36 1.20 6.44 3.99
N GLN A 37 1.58 5.93 2.81
CA GLN A 37 1.69 6.76 1.61
C GLN A 37 0.33 7.08 1.00
N LYS A 38 0.26 8.24 0.35
CA LYS A 38 -0.87 8.61 -0.50
C LYS A 38 -0.60 8.06 -1.90
N PRO A 39 -1.49 7.24 -2.49
CA PRO A 39 -1.27 6.74 -3.84
C PRO A 39 -1.37 7.89 -4.84
N GLU A 40 -0.37 8.02 -5.71
CA GLU A 40 -0.33 8.99 -6.81
C GLU A 40 -0.67 8.34 -8.14
N THR A 41 -0.55 7.02 -8.22
CA THR A 41 -0.81 6.24 -9.45
C THR A 41 -1.72 5.04 -9.16
N PRO A 42 -2.47 4.54 -10.16
CA PRO A 42 -3.27 3.32 -10.00
C PRO A 42 -2.44 2.11 -9.56
N LYS A 43 -1.17 2.04 -10.00
CA LYS A 43 -0.23 1.00 -9.60
C LYS A 43 0.05 1.02 -8.08
N GLN A 44 0.30 2.19 -7.52
CA GLN A 44 0.51 2.33 -6.07
C GLN A 44 -0.77 2.02 -5.29
N ALA A 45 -1.93 2.40 -5.81
CA ALA A 45 -3.22 2.06 -5.19
C ALA A 45 -3.43 0.53 -5.14
N ALA A 46 -3.08 -0.19 -6.21
CA ALA A 46 -3.14 -1.65 -6.24
C ALA A 46 -2.19 -2.28 -5.21
N MET A 47 -0.94 -1.79 -5.10
CA MET A 47 0.01 -2.27 -4.10
C MET A 47 -0.54 -2.14 -2.67
N MET A 48 -1.12 -0.98 -2.33
CA MET A 48 -1.75 -0.78 -1.01
C MET A 48 -2.91 -1.75 -0.78
N LEU A 49 -3.73 -2.02 -1.79
CA LEU A 49 -4.84 -2.98 -1.70
C LEU A 49 -4.36 -4.42 -1.49
N GLU A 50 -3.22 -4.81 -2.07
CA GLU A 50 -2.63 -6.14 -1.88
C GLU A 50 -2.14 -6.31 -0.43
N VAL A 51 -1.45 -5.30 0.13
CA VAL A 51 -1.04 -5.32 1.55
C VAL A 51 -2.25 -5.44 2.48
N LEU A 52 -3.31 -4.67 2.25
CA LEU A 52 -4.53 -4.73 3.06
C LEU A 52 -5.20 -6.12 3.01
N GLN A 53 -5.23 -6.76 1.84
CA GLN A 53 -5.78 -8.11 1.70
C GLN A 53 -4.95 -9.15 2.47
N ASP A 54 -3.63 -9.02 2.43
CA ASP A 54 -2.73 -9.92 3.15
C ASP A 54 -2.83 -9.71 4.67
N ASN A 55 -2.96 -8.47 5.14
CA ASN A 55 -3.24 -8.16 6.55
C ASN A 55 -4.53 -8.83 7.02
N LEU A 56 -5.60 -8.76 6.22
CA LEU A 56 -6.88 -9.41 6.50
C LEU A 56 -6.77 -10.94 6.51
N ARG A 57 -6.00 -11.54 5.59
CA ARG A 57 -5.78 -13.00 5.53
C ARG A 57 -4.97 -13.52 6.71
N ALA A 58 -3.99 -12.75 7.18
CA ALA A 58 -3.19 -13.09 8.35
C ALA A 58 -4.00 -13.07 9.66
N GLY A 59 -5.26 -12.61 9.62
CA GLY A 59 -6.10 -12.46 10.82
C GLY A 59 -5.61 -11.34 11.74
N SER A 60 -4.71 -10.48 11.25
CA SER A 60 -4.28 -9.30 11.98
C SER A 60 -5.49 -8.37 12.15
N ARG A 61 -5.70 -7.88 13.38
CA ARG A 61 -6.76 -6.91 13.65
C ARG A 61 -6.57 -5.72 12.71
N THR A 62 -7.53 -5.52 11.82
CA THR A 62 -7.65 -4.27 11.06
C THR A 62 -7.48 -3.10 12.03
N ASP A 63 -6.45 -2.30 11.81
CA ASP A 63 -6.09 -1.22 12.71
C ASP A 63 -6.45 0.15 12.11
N ASP A 64 -6.16 1.22 12.85
CA ASP A 64 -6.39 2.59 12.37
C ASP A 64 -5.56 2.93 11.11
N ARG A 65 -4.44 2.25 10.88
CA ARG A 65 -3.61 2.47 9.69
C ARG A 65 -4.30 1.92 8.46
N ASP A 66 -4.86 0.73 8.55
CA ASP A 66 -5.65 0.12 7.46
C ASP A 66 -6.83 1.00 7.06
N LEU A 67 -7.56 1.53 8.04
CA LEU A 67 -8.70 2.44 7.81
C LEU A 67 -8.26 3.74 7.13
N ARG A 68 -7.12 4.31 7.54
CA ARG A 68 -6.55 5.51 6.89
C ARG A 68 -6.09 5.21 5.47
N ALA A 69 -5.49 4.05 5.22
CA ALA A 69 -5.09 3.62 3.88
C ALA A 69 -6.31 3.50 2.96
N LEU A 70 -7.40 2.89 3.44
CA LEU A 70 -8.67 2.81 2.70
C LEU A 70 -9.28 4.19 2.40
N ALA A 71 -9.22 5.12 3.35
CA ALA A 71 -9.68 6.50 3.13
C ALA A 71 -8.84 7.21 2.04
N ARG A 72 -7.52 7.02 2.03
CA ARG A 72 -6.62 7.55 0.99
C ARG A 72 -6.93 6.95 -0.38
N LEU A 73 -7.17 5.63 -0.44
CA LEU A 73 -7.56 4.93 -1.66
C LEU A 73 -8.89 5.46 -2.20
N THR A 74 -9.88 5.65 -1.34
CA THR A 74 -11.20 6.21 -1.70
C THR A 74 -11.04 7.61 -2.30
N ALA A 75 -10.28 8.48 -1.65
CA ALA A 75 -10.01 9.83 -2.15
C ALA A 75 -9.25 9.81 -3.49
N PHE A 76 -8.32 8.88 -3.67
CA PHE A 76 -7.61 8.70 -4.93
C PHE A 76 -8.55 8.27 -6.06
N MET A 77 -9.42 7.28 -5.82
CA MET A 77 -10.41 6.84 -6.81
C MET A 77 -11.37 7.97 -7.22
N GLN A 78 -11.84 8.76 -6.26
CA GLN A 78 -12.66 9.95 -6.53
C GLN A 78 -11.90 11.00 -7.36
N SER A 79 -10.59 11.14 -7.14
CA SER A 79 -9.77 12.06 -7.94
C SER A 79 -9.58 11.61 -9.39
N LEU A 80 -9.52 10.29 -9.63
CA LEU A 80 -9.44 9.73 -10.98
C LEU A 80 -10.74 9.97 -11.77
N ASP A 81 -11.89 9.79 -11.13
CA ASP A 81 -13.19 10.08 -11.73
C ASP A 81 -13.33 11.57 -12.08
N ARG A 82 -12.89 12.45 -11.17
CA ARG A 82 -12.88 13.90 -11.40
C ARG A 82 -11.88 14.35 -12.47
N ALA A 83 -10.83 13.55 -12.72
CA ALA A 83 -9.85 13.77 -13.78
C ALA A 83 -10.26 13.11 -15.12
N GLY A 84 -11.47 12.54 -15.20
CA GLY A 84 -12.08 12.09 -16.46
C GLY A 84 -12.06 13.18 -17.53
N PRO A 85 -12.07 12.78 -18.82
CA PRO A 85 -11.58 13.63 -19.91
C PRO A 85 -12.31 14.96 -19.92
N ALA A 86 -11.54 16.06 -19.90
CA ALA A 86 -12.02 17.33 -20.39
C ALA A 86 -12.40 17.11 -21.86
N VAL A 87 -13.68 16.80 -22.09
CA VAL A 87 -14.28 16.83 -23.42
C VAL A 87 -14.31 18.31 -23.79
N ASN A 88 -13.38 18.71 -24.64
CA ASN A 88 -13.43 19.96 -25.40
C ASN A 88 -12.81 19.70 -26.77
#